data_AF-A0A522LT50-F1
#
_entry.id   AF-A0A522LT50-F1
#
_cell.length_a   1.000
_cell.length_b   1.000
_cell.length_c   1.000
_cell.angle_alpha   90.00
_cell.angle_beta   90.00
_cell.angle_gamma   90.00
#
_symmetry.space_group_name_H-M   'P 1'
#
loop_
_entity.id
_entity.type
_entity.pdbx_description
1 polymer ?
#
loop_
_entity_poly.entity_id
_entity_poly.type
_entity_poly.pdbx_seq_one_letter_code
_entity_poly.pdbx_strand_id
1 'polypeptide(L)'
;MKKVWVYALAWGAATLLALTLAVVTPNEANLMGRLPALVANRLDHKQTPVSLPEGLPAGRTLALVAFKHNQNAEVESWINGLHLLKDTSIKWVRMPVINDTGNPAHRSAVETRLLSRYPSEAERASVLPVFTDRDAFVRATGVTGTDQAV
;
A
#
# COMPACT_ATOMS: atom_id res chain seq x y z
N MET A 1 36.54 45.16 -17.56
CA MET A 1 35.84 44.03 -18.21
C MET A 1 35.96 42.70 -17.46
N LYS A 2 37.08 42.39 -16.76
CA LYS A 2 37.28 41.13 -16.02
C LYS A 2 36.25 40.81 -14.92
N LYS A 3 35.72 41.82 -14.22
CA LYS A 3 34.75 41.62 -13.12
C LYS A 3 33.40 41.04 -13.60
N VAL A 4 32.92 41.45 -14.78
CA VAL A 4 31.64 40.99 -15.35
C VAL A 4 31.69 39.49 -15.64
N TRP A 5 32.84 38.99 -16.10
CA TRP A 5 33.04 37.59 -16.43
C TRP A 5 33.06 36.69 -15.18
N VAL A 6 33.62 37.18 -14.07
CA VAL A 6 33.61 36.48 -12.77
C VAL A 6 32.19 36.33 -12.23
N TYR A 7 31.36 37.37 -12.34
CA TYR A 7 29.95 37.28 -11.92
C TYR A 7 29.15 36.32 -12.80
N ALA A 8 29.35 36.33 -14.11
CA ALA A 8 28.69 35.39 -15.02
C ALA A 8 29.05 33.93 -14.69
N LEU A 9 30.31 33.67 -14.36
CA LEU A 9 30.80 32.34 -14.00
C LEU A 9 30.30 31.89 -12.63
N ALA A 10 30.22 32.81 -11.66
CA ALA A 10 29.62 32.55 -10.34
C ALA A 10 28.12 32.24 -10.44
N TRP A 11 27.37 33.01 -11.25
CA TRP A 11 25.96 32.74 -11.49
C TRP A 11 25.72 31.42 -12.22
N GLY A 12 26.58 31.07 -13.20
CA GLY A 12 26.54 29.77 -13.86
C GLY A 12 26.81 28.60 -12.92
N ALA A 13 27.76 28.75 -12.00
CA ALA A 13 28.02 27.74 -10.98
C ALA A 13 26.84 27.58 -10.01
N ALA A 14 26.21 28.70 -9.60
CA ALA A 14 25.05 28.69 -8.72
C ALA A 14 23.82 28.03 -9.37
N THR A 15 23.54 28.30 -10.64
CA THR A 15 22.40 27.67 -11.35
C THR A 15 22.65 26.18 -11.57
N LEU A 16 23.89 25.79 -11.86
CA LEU A 16 24.25 24.37 -12.02
C LEU A 16 24.13 23.61 -10.69
N LEU A 17 24.54 24.23 -9.58
CA LEU A 17 24.34 23.69 -8.24
C LEU A 17 22.85 23.56 -7.89
N ALA A 18 22.03 24.56 -8.21
CA ALA A 18 20.59 24.49 -7.99
C ALA A 18 19.93 23.37 -8.82
N LEU A 19 20.39 23.17 -10.06
CA LEU A 19 19.90 22.09 -10.94
C LEU A 19 20.27 20.71 -10.38
N THR A 20 21.50 20.54 -9.88
CA THR A 20 21.92 19.26 -9.30
C THR A 20 21.18 18.97 -8.01
N LEU A 21 20.94 19.98 -7.16
CA LEU A 21 20.10 19.81 -5.97
C LEU A 21 18.66 19.42 -6.37
N ALA A 22 18.06 20.03 -7.39
CA ALA A 22 16.68 19.70 -7.82
C ALA A 22 16.54 18.25 -8.34
N VAL A 23 17.59 17.67 -8.93
CA VAL A 23 17.58 16.27 -9.37
C VAL A 23 17.85 15.30 -8.22
N VAL A 24 18.63 15.72 -7.21
CA VAL A 24 18.99 14.88 -6.05
C VAL A 24 17.98 15.03 -4.90
N THR A 25 17.14 16.07 -4.90
CA THR A 25 16.09 16.23 -3.90
C THR A 25 15.12 15.06 -3.95
N PRO A 26 14.83 14.41 -2.82
CA PRO A 26 13.87 13.33 -2.76
C PRO A 26 12.50 13.87 -3.20
N ASN A 27 12.01 13.37 -4.33
CA ASN A 27 10.67 13.68 -4.83
C ASN A 27 9.63 13.17 -3.82
N GLU A 28 8.58 13.95 -3.53
CA GLU A 28 7.50 13.58 -2.60
C GLU A 28 6.82 12.24 -2.95
N ALA A 29 6.95 11.81 -4.21
CA ALA A 29 6.55 10.49 -4.70
C ALA A 29 7.33 9.29 -4.09
N ASN A 30 8.41 9.54 -3.33
CA ASN A 30 9.09 8.55 -2.49
C ASN A 30 8.68 8.66 -1.00
N LEU A 31 8.07 9.77 -0.58
CA LEU A 31 7.57 9.97 0.79
C LEU A 31 6.15 9.44 0.97
N MET A 32 5.36 9.40 -0.11
CA MET A 32 4.13 8.61 -0.14
C MET A 32 4.53 7.16 -0.41
N GLY A 33 4.75 6.40 0.65
CA GLY A 33 5.24 5.03 0.53
C GLY A 33 4.39 4.20 -0.42
N ARG A 34 5.07 3.36 -1.20
CA ARG A 34 4.47 2.66 -2.33
C ARG A 34 3.97 1.31 -1.87
N LEU A 35 2.83 0.89 -2.42
CA LEU A 35 2.41 -0.49 -2.25
C LEU A 35 3.44 -1.39 -2.94
N PRO A 36 4.09 -2.33 -2.23
CA PRO A 36 5.11 -3.18 -2.81
C PRO A 36 4.52 -4.05 -3.92
N ALA A 37 5.34 -4.31 -4.94
CA ALA A 37 4.97 -5.21 -6.02
C ALA A 37 4.88 -6.65 -5.48
N LEU A 38 3.66 -7.14 -5.28
CA LEU A 38 3.38 -8.44 -4.68
C LEU A 38 2.22 -9.10 -5.41
N VAL A 39 2.23 -10.42 -5.50
CA VAL A 39 1.08 -11.18 -6.01
C VAL A 39 0.25 -11.64 -4.82
N ALA A 40 -1.01 -11.26 -4.80
CA ALA A 40 -1.96 -11.61 -3.75
C ALA A 40 -3.17 -12.33 -4.35
N ASN A 41 -3.66 -13.35 -3.67
CA ASN A 41 -4.85 -14.09 -4.11
C ASN A 41 -6.07 -13.54 -3.39
N ARG A 42 -7.14 -13.25 -4.14
CA ARG A 42 -8.41 -12.85 -3.53
C ARG A 42 -9.03 -14.05 -2.82
N LEU A 43 -9.74 -13.76 -1.72
CA LEU A 43 -10.34 -14.81 -0.89
C LEU A 43 -11.48 -15.58 -1.58
N ASP A 44 -12.05 -15.05 -2.67
CA ASP A 44 -13.14 -15.71 -3.38
C ASP A 44 -12.70 -16.91 -4.25
N HIS A 45 -11.40 -17.20 -4.36
CA HIS A 45 -10.76 -18.33 -5.09
C HIS A 45 -11.11 -18.45 -6.58
N LYS A 46 -12.15 -17.77 -7.05
CA LYS A 46 -12.61 -17.74 -8.44
C LYS A 46 -11.88 -16.68 -9.26
N GLN A 47 -11.23 -15.71 -8.62
CA GLN A 47 -10.55 -14.63 -9.30
C GLN A 47 -9.05 -14.90 -9.47
N THR A 48 -8.51 -14.39 -10.57
CA THR A 48 -7.09 -14.48 -10.90
C THR A 48 -6.23 -13.80 -9.84
N PRO A 49 -5.01 -14.30 -9.59
CA PRO A 49 -4.03 -13.63 -8.74
C PRO A 49 -3.90 -12.15 -9.10
N VAL A 50 -3.92 -11.29 -8.09
CA VAL A 50 -3.86 -9.84 -8.23
C VAL A 50 -2.41 -9.39 -8.05
N SER A 51 -1.79 -8.89 -9.11
CA SER A 51 -0.48 -8.24 -9.05
C SER A 51 -0.64 -6.82 -8.50
N LEU A 52 -0.19 -6.56 -7.28
CA LEU A 52 -0.18 -5.23 -6.69
C LEU A 52 0.96 -4.38 -7.30
N PRO A 53 0.77 -3.07 -7.53
CA PRO A 53 -0.48 -2.31 -7.41
C PRO A 53 -1.38 -2.35 -8.67
N GLU A 54 -0.92 -2.89 -9.80
CA GLU A 54 -1.59 -2.76 -11.10
C GLU A 54 -2.95 -3.49 -11.20
N GLY A 55 -3.14 -4.56 -10.44
CA GLY A 55 -4.35 -5.38 -10.41
C GLY A 55 -5.43 -4.88 -9.43
N LEU A 56 -5.25 -3.68 -8.86
CA LEU A 56 -6.27 -3.06 -8.02
C LEU A 56 -7.52 -2.67 -8.85
N PRO A 57 -8.72 -2.64 -8.25
CA PRO A 57 -9.99 -2.47 -8.96
C PRO A 57 -10.13 -1.14 -9.72
N ALA A 58 -9.33 -0.13 -9.39
CA ALA A 58 -9.22 1.13 -10.14
C ALA A 58 -7.88 1.81 -9.89
N GLY A 59 -7.52 2.77 -10.75
CA GLY A 59 -6.33 3.61 -10.59
C GLY A 59 -6.31 4.43 -9.29
N ARG A 60 -7.46 4.60 -8.62
CA ARG A 60 -7.57 5.06 -7.24
C ARG A 60 -8.37 4.02 -6.46
N THR A 61 -7.71 3.32 -5.55
CA THR A 61 -8.32 2.32 -4.67
C THR A 61 -7.94 2.60 -3.23
N LEU A 62 -8.93 2.62 -2.34
CA LEU A 62 -8.72 2.71 -0.90
C LEU A 62 -8.34 1.33 -0.34
N ALA A 63 -7.12 1.17 0.13
CA ALA A 63 -6.68 -0.06 0.79
C ALA A 63 -6.78 0.10 2.31
N LEU A 64 -7.64 -0.70 2.94
CA LEU A 64 -7.71 -0.81 4.40
C LEU A 64 -6.77 -1.93 4.85
N VAL A 65 -5.57 -1.54 5.28
CA VAL A 65 -4.51 -2.46 5.66
C VAL A 65 -4.62 -2.83 7.13
N ALA A 66 -4.61 -4.13 7.43
CA ALA A 66 -4.63 -4.64 8.81
C ALA A 66 -3.43 -5.56 9.06
N PHE A 67 -2.65 -5.27 10.10
CA PHE A 67 -1.48 -6.06 10.48
C PHE A 67 -1.78 -7.04 11.61
N LYS A 68 -2.77 -6.73 12.44
CA LYS A 68 -3.12 -7.48 13.65
C LYS A 68 -4.61 -7.86 13.64
N HIS A 69 -4.95 -8.95 14.32
CA HIS A 69 -6.34 -9.42 14.41
C HIS A 69 -7.23 -8.47 15.22
N ASN A 70 -6.70 -7.77 16.21
CA ASN A 70 -7.48 -6.83 17.03
C ASN A 70 -7.90 -5.55 16.26
N GLN A 71 -7.23 -5.20 15.16
CA GLN A 71 -7.56 -4.06 14.30
C GLN A 71 -8.83 -4.26 13.47
N ASN A 72 -9.46 -5.44 13.52
CA ASN A 72 -10.67 -5.71 12.75
C ASN A 72 -11.82 -4.75 13.12
N ALA A 73 -12.00 -4.44 14.40
CA ALA A 73 -13.05 -3.51 14.82
C ALA A 73 -12.85 -2.10 14.23
N GLU A 74 -11.60 -1.65 14.16
CA GLU A 74 -11.24 -0.37 13.53
C GLU A 74 -11.50 -0.39 12.02
N VAL A 75 -11.09 -1.46 11.33
CA VAL A 75 -11.37 -1.64 9.89
C VAL A 75 -12.86 -1.61 9.62
N GLU A 76 -13.68 -2.30 10.44
CA GLU A 76 -15.14 -2.24 10.33
C GLU A 76 -15.68 -0.84 10.58
N SER A 77 -15.12 -0.09 11.54
CA SER A 77 -15.53 1.29 11.80
C SER A 77 -15.29 2.21 10.61
N TRP A 78 -14.16 2.04 9.89
CA TRP A 78 -13.86 2.77 8.66
C TRP A 78 -14.79 2.38 7.51
N ILE A 79 -15.07 1.09 7.34
CA ILE A 79 -15.99 0.60 6.30
C ILE A 79 -17.38 1.17 6.52
N ASN A 80 -17.86 1.14 7.77
CA ASN A 80 -19.16 1.67 8.12
C ASN A 80 -19.19 3.19 8.04
N GLY A 81 -18.16 3.90 8.52
CA GLY A 81 -18.09 5.35 8.53
C GLY A 81 -17.95 5.98 7.15
N LEU A 82 -17.21 5.33 6.24
CA LEU A 82 -17.08 5.75 4.84
C LEU A 82 -18.15 5.12 3.93
N HIS A 83 -19.10 4.37 4.50
CA HIS A 83 -20.20 3.73 3.77
C HIS A 83 -19.73 2.83 2.61
N LEU A 84 -18.56 2.19 2.73
CA LEU A 84 -17.88 1.48 1.64
C LEU A 84 -18.66 0.29 1.07
N LEU A 85 -19.61 -0.26 1.84
CA LEU A 85 -20.51 -1.33 1.38
C LEU A 85 -21.67 -0.81 0.51
N LYS A 86 -22.05 0.46 0.67
CA LYS A 86 -23.19 1.08 -0.02
C LYS A 86 -22.75 1.96 -1.18
N ASP A 87 -21.63 2.67 -1.01
CA ASP A 87 -21.07 3.55 -2.02
C ASP A 87 -20.16 2.78 -2.99
N THR A 88 -20.62 2.61 -4.23
CA THR A 88 -19.87 1.89 -5.27
C THR A 88 -18.86 2.76 -6.01
N SER A 89 -18.86 4.08 -5.76
CA SER A 89 -17.92 5.04 -6.33
C SER A 89 -16.53 4.92 -5.72
N ILE A 90 -16.46 4.56 -4.43
CA ILE A 90 -15.20 4.30 -3.73
C ILE A 90 -14.80 2.87 -3.99
N LYS A 91 -13.80 2.66 -4.85
CA LYS A 91 -13.17 1.35 -5.01
C LYS A 91 -12.27 1.11 -3.81
N TRP A 92 -12.47 -0.02 -3.12
CA TRP A 92 -11.74 -0.33 -1.91
C TRP A 92 -11.42 -1.81 -1.79
N VAL A 93 -10.41 -2.13 -0.99
CA VAL A 93 -10.03 -3.50 -0.63
C VAL A 93 -9.65 -3.57 0.84
N ARG A 94 -10.02 -4.66 1.51
CA ARG A 94 -9.49 -5.05 2.82
C ARG A 94 -8.23 -5.88 2.60
N MET A 95 -7.11 -5.43 3.16
CA MET A 95 -5.80 -6.01 2.93
C MET A 95 -5.17 -6.48 4.25
N PRO A 96 -5.50 -7.69 4.74
CA PRO A 96 -4.78 -8.25 5.86
C PRO A 96 -3.35 -8.63 5.42
N VAL A 97 -2.35 -8.12 6.14
CA VAL A 97 -0.93 -8.44 5.91
C VAL A 97 -0.52 -9.56 6.86
N ILE A 98 -0.34 -10.74 6.28
CA ILE A 98 -0.01 -11.97 7.00
C ILE A 98 1.47 -12.27 6.78
N ASN A 99 2.18 -12.60 7.86
CA ASN A 99 3.57 -12.99 7.75
C ASN A 99 3.69 -14.30 6.98
N ASP A 100 4.45 -14.29 5.90
CA ASP A 100 4.66 -15.50 5.11
C ASP A 100 5.80 -16.33 5.68
N THR A 101 5.48 -17.52 6.18
CA THR A 101 6.48 -18.46 6.70
C THR A 101 7.02 -19.39 5.61
N GLY A 102 6.55 -19.25 4.36
CA GLY A 102 6.85 -20.17 3.25
C GLY A 102 6.20 -21.55 3.39
N ASN A 103 5.43 -21.80 4.46
CA ASN A 103 4.77 -23.09 4.71
C ASN A 103 3.36 -23.10 4.08
N PRO A 104 3.08 -23.98 3.09
CA PRO A 104 1.76 -24.08 2.48
C PRO A 104 0.64 -24.37 3.47
N ALA A 105 0.89 -25.19 4.50
CA ALA A 105 -0.11 -25.53 5.51
C ALA A 105 -0.52 -24.31 6.35
N HIS A 106 0.43 -23.40 6.63
CA HIS A 106 0.13 -22.15 7.32
C HIS A 106 -0.77 -21.24 6.46
N ARG A 107 -0.47 -21.12 5.16
CA ARG A 107 -1.30 -20.33 4.24
C ARG A 107 -2.73 -20.88 4.15
N SER A 108 -2.88 -22.19 3.96
CA SER A 108 -4.21 -22.83 3.90
C SER A 108 -4.99 -22.72 5.21
N ALA A 109 -4.33 -22.78 6.37
CA ALA A 109 -4.98 -22.58 7.66
C ALA A 109 -5.49 -21.14 7.84
N VAL A 110 -4.72 -20.15 7.39
CA VAL A 110 -5.13 -18.73 7.38
C VAL A 110 -6.28 -18.51 6.42
N GLU A 111 -6.22 -19.04 5.20
CA GLU A 111 -7.29 -18.95 4.20
C GLU A 111 -8.60 -19.56 4.72
N THR A 112 -8.54 -20.75 5.32
CA THR A 112 -9.71 -21.41 5.93
C THR A 112 -10.34 -20.52 6.99
N ARG A 113 -9.51 -19.90 7.86
CA ARG A 113 -10.00 -18.98 8.90
C ARG A 113 -10.66 -17.74 8.30
N LEU A 114 -10.10 -17.20 7.22
CA LEU A 114 -10.68 -16.06 6.52
C LEU A 114 -12.00 -16.42 5.83
N LEU A 115 -12.10 -17.59 5.21
CA LEU A 115 -13.33 -18.10 4.60
C LEU A 115 -14.45 -18.27 5.64
N SER A 116 -14.14 -18.84 6.81
CA SER A 116 -15.11 -18.97 7.90
C SER A 116 -15.56 -17.62 8.45
N ARG A 117 -14.70 -16.60 8.39
CA ARG A 117 -15.03 -15.24 8.86
C ARG A 117 -15.89 -14.46 7.87
N TYR A 118 -15.66 -14.64 6.58
CA TYR A 118 -16.36 -13.90 5.52
C TYR A 118 -17.23 -14.86 4.70
N PRO A 119 -18.41 -15.26 5.22
CA PRO A 119 -19.29 -16.21 4.56
C PRO A 119 -19.97 -15.63 3.31
N SER A 120 -20.07 -14.31 3.19
CA SER A 120 -20.63 -13.62 2.03
C SER A 120 -19.64 -13.57 0.86
N GLU A 121 -20.08 -13.93 -0.36
CA GLU A 121 -19.25 -13.82 -1.57
C GLU A 121 -18.90 -12.36 -1.89
N ALA A 122 -19.83 -11.44 -1.66
CA ALA A 122 -19.59 -10.00 -1.83
C ALA A 122 -18.52 -9.48 -0.86
N GLU A 123 -18.49 -9.97 0.39
CA GLU A 123 -17.44 -9.61 1.34
C GLU A 123 -16.09 -10.22 0.94
N ARG A 124 -16.06 -11.50 0.55
CA ARG A 124 -14.83 -12.15 0.09
C ARG A 124 -14.22 -11.46 -1.13
N ALA A 125 -15.06 -10.90 -2.00
CA ALA A 125 -14.60 -10.18 -3.18
C ALA A 125 -13.77 -8.93 -2.85
N SER A 126 -13.99 -8.32 -1.68
CA SER A 126 -13.23 -7.17 -1.20
C SER A 126 -12.03 -7.54 -0.33
N VAL A 127 -11.82 -8.82 -0.01
CA VAL A 127 -10.73 -9.27 0.87
C VAL A 127 -9.55 -9.80 0.04
N LEU A 128 -8.42 -9.10 0.15
CA LEU A 128 -7.17 -9.41 -0.53
C LEU A 128 -6.06 -9.70 0.48
N PRO A 129 -5.93 -10.94 0.98
CA PRO A 129 -4.86 -11.32 1.88
C PRO A 129 -3.50 -11.25 1.19
N VAL A 130 -2.55 -10.57 1.83
CA VAL A 130 -1.17 -10.44 1.36
C VAL A 130 -0.27 -11.24 2.27
N PHE A 131 0.35 -12.28 1.72
CA PHE A 131 1.37 -13.07 2.41
C PHE A 131 2.75 -12.51 2.07
N THR A 132 3.40 -11.86 3.04
CA THR A 132 4.72 -11.24 2.85
C THR A 132 5.43 -11.05 4.18
N ASP A 133 6.70 -10.65 4.15
CA ASP A 133 7.39 -10.15 5.34
C ASP A 133 6.76 -8.81 5.76
N ARG A 134 6.21 -8.77 6.97
CA ARG A 134 5.50 -7.60 7.49
C ARG A 134 6.40 -6.37 7.59
N ASP A 135 7.63 -6.53 8.04
CA ASP A 135 8.56 -5.41 8.22
C ASP A 135 9.00 -4.88 6.86
N ALA A 136 9.20 -5.75 5.88
CA ALA A 136 9.46 -5.36 4.49
C ALA A 136 8.28 -4.58 3.90
N PHE A 137 7.04 -5.01 4.16
CA PHE A 137 5.84 -4.30 3.72
C PHE A 137 5.75 -2.90 4.34
N VAL A 138 5.96 -2.78 5.65
CA VAL A 138 5.92 -1.49 6.38
C VAL A 138 6.98 -0.54 5.83
N ARG A 139 8.22 -1.03 5.63
CA ARG A 139 9.30 -0.23 5.03
C ARG A 139 8.96 0.25 3.62
N ALA A 140 8.36 -0.60 2.78
CA ALA A 140 7.99 -0.24 1.42
C ALA A 140 6.85 0.79 1.37
N THR A 141 5.86 0.62 2.25
CA THR A 141 4.67 1.49 2.33
C THR A 141 4.88 2.76 3.15
N GLY A 142 6.05 2.94 3.76
CA GLY A 142 6.41 4.15 4.50
C GLY A 142 5.55 4.42 5.74
N VAL A 143 4.73 3.45 6.17
CA VAL A 143 3.97 3.56 7.42
C VAL A 143 4.94 3.49 8.59
N THR A 144 4.74 4.36 9.58
CA THR A 144 5.64 4.51 10.74
C THR A 144 5.49 3.38 11.77
N GLY A 145 4.55 2.46 11.56
CA GLY A 145 4.32 1.32 12.45
C GLY A 145 3.20 0.39 11.97
N THR A 146 2.98 -0.68 12.73
CA THR A 146 1.88 -1.64 12.52
C THR A 146 0.72 -1.42 13.49
N ASP A 147 0.84 -0.38 14.32
CA ASP A 147 -0.19 0.05 15.24
C ASP A 147 -1.23 0.92 14.53
N GLN A 148 -2.32 1.20 15.23
CA GLN A 148 -3.41 2.01 14.72
C GLN A 148 -2.91 3.42 14.33
N ALA A 149 -3.31 3.89 13.16
CA ALA A 149 -3.17 5.30 12.80
C ALA A 149 -4.19 6.12 13.62
N VAL A 150 -3.69 7.09 14.39
CA VAL A 150 -4.49 8.01 15.22
C VAL A 150 -5.04 9.15 14.37
#